data_AF-A0A2V6L821-F1
#
_entry.id   AF-A0A2V6L821-F1
#
_cell.length_a   1.000
_cell.length_b   1.000
_cell.length_c   1.000
_cell.angle_alpha   90.00
_cell.angle_beta   90.00
_cell.angle_gamma   90.00
#
_symmetry.space_group_name_H-M   'P 1'
#
loop_
_entity.id
_entity.type
_entity.pdbx_description
1 polymer ?
#
loop_
_entity_poly.entity_id
_entity_poly.type
_entity_poly.pdbx_seq_one_letter_code
_entity_poly.pdbx_strand_id
1 'polypeptide(L)'
;MTREQWKPLAQCRSLAEAYPQLDRGIRFREKQEWVKKLVRDTGMQPVTARDRVHVLAWPKALKEAIYEFDERQPKKDIYSYVLAIEASIVEPSLRAFPEYYNHDHAPERKARTVRGALLRKTTEGFVTGAVQSREQIREITPLFLPTLPLAQKRVAQSLFQDFIRKEEKQFDDLRSEIAVRLPEVVQEKAPPPGRLISSVEALTQTIDRYQLSHLESSVPREQTRSRVQRDLQNGLRRLALSARRLCQRLDA
;
A
#
# COMPACT_ATOMS: atom_id res chain seq x y z
N MET A 1 -26.08 4.83 -26.57
CA MET A 1 -24.63 4.76 -26.81
C MET A 1 -23.90 5.11 -25.52
N THR A 2 -23.45 4.11 -24.76
CA THR A 2 -22.51 4.31 -23.65
C THR A 2 -21.16 4.69 -24.25
N ARG A 3 -20.73 5.94 -24.09
CA ARG A 3 -19.36 6.36 -24.40
C ARG A 3 -18.41 5.39 -23.68
N GLU A 4 -17.57 4.67 -24.42
CA GLU A 4 -16.52 3.85 -23.81
C GLU A 4 -15.67 4.73 -22.90
N GLN A 5 -15.69 4.41 -21.61
CA GLN A 5 -14.94 5.16 -20.62
C GLN A 5 -13.46 4.85 -20.83
N TRP A 6 -12.68 5.87 -21.19
CA TRP A 6 -11.25 5.71 -21.38
C TRP A 6 -10.57 5.17 -20.12
N LYS A 7 -9.62 4.24 -20.31
CA LYS A 7 -8.82 3.70 -19.21
C LYS A 7 -8.02 4.82 -18.51
N PRO A 8 -7.69 4.66 -17.20
CA PRO A 8 -6.97 5.68 -16.44
C PRO A 8 -5.68 6.20 -17.09
N LEU A 9 -4.82 5.32 -17.62
CA LEU A 9 -3.58 5.73 -18.28
C LEU A 9 -3.81 6.44 -19.62
N ALA A 10 -4.84 6.06 -20.38
CA ALA A 10 -5.23 6.77 -21.59
C ALA A 10 -5.70 8.20 -21.28
N GLN A 11 -6.43 8.38 -20.18
CA GLN A 11 -6.78 9.72 -19.68
C GLN A 11 -5.53 10.51 -19.28
N CYS A 12 -4.55 9.89 -18.61
CA CYS A 12 -3.28 10.55 -18.30
C CYS A 12 -2.53 10.99 -19.57
N ARG A 13 -2.45 10.15 -20.62
CA ARG A 13 -1.83 10.53 -21.90
C ARG A 13 -2.50 11.74 -22.52
N SER A 14 -3.82 11.70 -22.65
CA SER A 14 -4.58 12.82 -23.21
C SER A 14 -4.47 14.10 -22.38
N LEU A 15 -4.42 14.01 -21.05
CA LEU A 15 -4.17 15.16 -20.18
C LEU A 15 -2.77 15.74 -20.39
N ALA A 16 -1.75 14.90 -20.61
CA ALA A 16 -0.40 15.38 -20.90
C ALA A 16 -0.30 16.08 -22.27
N GLU A 17 -1.08 15.63 -23.25
CA GLU A 17 -1.20 16.29 -24.57
C GLU A 17 -1.93 17.64 -24.47
N ALA A 18 -3.07 17.68 -23.77
CA ALA A 18 -3.85 18.90 -23.57
C ALA A 18 -3.13 19.93 -22.69
N TYR A 19 -2.27 19.48 -21.77
CA TYR A 19 -1.51 20.31 -20.85
C TYR A 19 -0.01 19.96 -20.92
N PRO A 20 0.75 20.48 -21.90
CA PRO A 20 2.15 20.08 -22.12
C PRO A 20 3.07 20.26 -20.92
N GLN A 21 2.78 21.19 -20.01
CA GLN A 21 3.48 21.32 -18.73
C GLN A 21 3.39 20.08 -17.83
N LEU A 22 2.33 19.28 -17.94
CA LEU A 22 2.20 17.99 -17.24
C LEU A 22 3.08 16.91 -17.87
N ASP A 23 3.53 17.09 -19.11
CA ASP A 23 4.37 16.11 -19.79
C ASP A 23 5.75 15.97 -19.10
N ARG A 24 6.30 17.07 -18.60
CA ARG A 24 7.63 17.10 -17.95
C ARG A 24 7.60 16.63 -16.48
N GLY A 25 6.42 16.39 -15.93
CA GLY A 25 6.21 16.21 -14.50
C GLY A 25 6.06 17.55 -13.77
N ILE A 26 5.39 17.51 -12.63
CA ILE A 26 5.07 18.70 -11.82
C ILE A 26 5.75 18.65 -10.45
N ARG A 27 5.95 19.82 -9.84
CA ARG A 27 6.53 19.94 -8.49
C ARG A 27 5.55 19.48 -7.43
N PHE A 28 6.06 19.05 -6.28
CA PHE A 28 5.20 18.57 -5.19
C PHE A 28 4.18 19.63 -4.74
N ARG A 29 4.63 20.88 -4.63
CA ARG A 29 3.78 22.02 -4.24
C ARG A 29 2.66 22.35 -5.24
N GLU A 30 2.84 22.00 -6.50
CA GLU A 30 1.90 22.33 -7.58
C GLU A 30 0.79 21.27 -7.72
N LYS A 31 0.94 20.09 -7.10
CA LYS A 31 -0.02 18.99 -7.23
C LYS A 31 -1.45 19.43 -6.88
N GLN A 32 -1.64 20.13 -5.77
CA GLN A 32 -2.97 20.57 -5.34
C GLN A 32 -3.61 21.58 -6.30
N GLU A 33 -2.81 22.50 -6.85
CA GLU A 33 -3.29 23.46 -7.85
C GLU A 33 -3.69 22.76 -9.14
N TRP A 34 -2.89 21.77 -9.58
CA TRP A 34 -3.23 20.94 -10.73
C TRP A 34 -4.50 20.13 -10.52
N VAL A 35 -4.73 19.57 -9.33
CA VAL A 35 -5.99 18.88 -9.03
C VAL A 35 -7.17 19.83 -9.20
N LYS A 36 -7.12 21.01 -8.58
CA LYS A 36 -8.19 22.03 -8.70
C LYS A 36 -8.43 22.43 -10.15
N LYS A 37 -7.34 22.66 -10.89
CA LYS A 37 -7.40 23.02 -12.32
C LYS A 37 -8.06 21.92 -13.14
N LEU A 38 -7.64 20.66 -12.99
CA LEU A 38 -8.23 19.54 -13.72
C LEU A 38 -9.71 19.34 -13.38
N VAL A 39 -10.10 19.44 -12.09
CA VAL A 39 -11.51 19.36 -11.69
C VAL A 39 -12.34 20.43 -12.39
N ARG A 40 -11.89 21.68 -12.37
CA ARG A 40 -12.58 22.80 -13.01
C ARG A 40 -12.66 22.65 -14.53
N ASP A 41 -11.55 22.32 -15.16
CA ASP A 41 -11.42 22.36 -16.62
C ASP A 41 -12.02 21.10 -17.30
N THR A 42 -12.14 19.97 -16.59
CA THR A 42 -12.59 18.69 -17.16
C THR A 42 -13.83 18.09 -16.50
N GLY A 43 -14.29 18.65 -15.37
CA GLY A 43 -15.40 18.10 -14.59
C GLY A 43 -15.10 16.78 -13.89
N MET A 44 -13.84 16.34 -13.84
CA MET A 44 -13.44 15.12 -13.12
C MET A 44 -13.74 15.24 -11.63
N GLN A 45 -14.10 14.10 -11.02
CA GLN A 45 -14.21 14.02 -9.56
C GLN A 45 -12.85 14.31 -8.90
N PRO A 46 -12.79 15.02 -7.74
CA PRO A 46 -11.54 15.41 -7.10
C PRO A 46 -10.57 14.26 -6.85
N VAL A 47 -11.09 13.09 -6.42
CA VAL A 47 -10.27 11.89 -6.19
C VAL A 47 -9.65 11.39 -7.49
N THR A 48 -10.43 11.33 -8.57
CA THR A 48 -9.94 10.93 -9.89
C THR A 48 -8.87 11.90 -10.39
N ALA A 49 -9.12 13.21 -10.30
CA ALA A 49 -8.15 14.23 -10.69
C ALA A 49 -6.85 14.10 -9.89
N ARG A 50 -6.94 13.88 -8.57
CA ARG A 50 -5.77 13.61 -7.72
C ARG A 50 -4.97 12.40 -8.19
N ASP A 51 -5.64 11.30 -8.48
CA ASP A 51 -4.95 10.09 -8.93
C ASP A 51 -4.28 10.29 -10.30
N ARG A 52 -4.91 11.02 -11.24
CA ARG A 52 -4.26 11.40 -12.50
C ARG A 52 -3.03 12.28 -12.25
N VAL A 53 -3.14 13.27 -11.36
CA VAL A 53 -2.04 14.15 -10.98
C VAL A 53 -0.87 13.38 -10.36
N HIS A 54 -1.13 12.33 -9.56
CA HIS A 54 -0.08 11.47 -9.02
C HIS A 54 0.74 10.81 -10.13
N VAL A 55 0.11 10.32 -11.19
CA VAL A 55 0.84 9.76 -12.36
C VAL A 55 1.51 10.87 -13.18
N LEU A 56 0.80 11.97 -13.44
CA LEU A 56 1.30 13.10 -14.24
C LEU A 56 2.48 13.83 -13.58
N ALA A 57 2.67 13.68 -12.27
CA ALA A 57 3.83 14.19 -11.56
C ALA A 57 5.13 13.45 -11.87
N TRP A 58 5.06 12.28 -12.52
CA TRP A 58 6.24 11.53 -12.91
C TRP A 58 6.92 12.19 -14.12
N PRO A 59 8.26 12.12 -14.21
CA PRO A 59 8.99 12.58 -15.39
C PRO A 59 8.54 11.84 -16.64
N LYS A 60 8.64 12.53 -17.79
CA LYS A 60 8.32 11.99 -19.11
C LYS A 60 8.83 10.56 -19.34
N ALA A 61 10.14 10.35 -19.19
CA ALA A 61 10.77 9.05 -19.40
C ALA A 61 10.18 7.92 -18.54
N LEU A 62 9.79 8.21 -17.29
CA LEU A 62 9.16 7.18 -16.44
C LEU A 62 7.69 6.96 -16.79
N LYS A 63 6.96 8.00 -17.22
CA LYS A 63 5.59 7.84 -17.74
C LYS A 63 5.57 7.01 -19.01
N GLU A 64 6.51 7.24 -19.93
CA GLU A 64 6.69 6.44 -21.14
C GLU A 64 6.95 4.97 -20.78
N ALA A 65 7.82 4.68 -19.80
CA ALA A 65 8.04 3.32 -19.31
C ALA A 65 6.77 2.69 -18.69
N ILE A 66 5.98 3.45 -17.92
CA ILE A 66 4.68 2.97 -17.39
C ILE A 66 3.72 2.63 -18.53
N TYR A 67 3.65 3.50 -19.53
CA TYR A 67 2.79 3.37 -20.69
C TYR A 67 3.16 2.16 -21.55
N GLU A 68 4.44 1.96 -21.83
CA GLU A 68 4.97 0.82 -22.57
C GLU A 68 4.75 -0.49 -21.80
N PHE A 69 4.90 -0.47 -20.47
CA PHE A 69 4.62 -1.64 -19.64
C PHE A 69 3.13 -2.00 -19.66
N ASP A 70 2.22 -1.02 -19.55
CA ASP A 70 0.77 -1.24 -19.62
C ASP A 70 0.34 -1.85 -20.96
N GLU A 71 0.95 -1.42 -22.06
CA GLU A 71 0.70 -1.98 -23.40
C GLU A 71 1.19 -3.42 -23.52
N ARG A 72 2.36 -3.74 -22.97
CA ARG A 72 2.93 -5.11 -22.99
C ARG A 72 2.24 -6.06 -22.01
N GLN A 73 1.85 -5.57 -20.83
CA GLN A 73 1.30 -6.37 -19.74
C GLN A 73 0.01 -5.76 -19.15
N PRO A 74 -1.06 -5.58 -19.95
CA PRO A 74 -2.26 -4.86 -19.52
C PRO A 74 -3.01 -5.52 -18.34
N LYS A 75 -2.75 -6.81 -18.09
CA LYS A 75 -3.35 -7.56 -16.96
C LYS A 75 -2.73 -7.23 -15.61
N LYS A 76 -1.56 -6.58 -15.56
CA LYS A 76 -0.84 -6.29 -14.32
C LYS A 76 -1.25 -4.95 -13.66
N ASP A 77 -2.12 -4.17 -14.31
CA ASP A 77 -2.67 -2.90 -13.82
C ASP A 77 -1.61 -1.99 -13.16
N ILE A 78 -0.52 -1.71 -13.91
CA ILE A 78 0.60 -0.91 -13.41
C ILE A 78 0.18 0.46 -12.86
N TYR A 79 -0.93 1.01 -13.38
CA TYR A 79 -1.54 2.24 -12.90
C TYR A 79 -1.78 2.23 -11.38
N SER A 80 -2.38 1.16 -10.85
CA SER A 80 -2.69 1.10 -9.41
C SER A 80 -1.45 0.97 -8.53
N TYR A 81 -0.37 0.38 -9.05
CA TYR A 81 0.92 0.27 -8.37
C TYR A 81 1.65 1.62 -8.36
N VAL A 82 1.62 2.38 -9.45
CA VAL A 82 2.16 3.75 -9.52
C VAL A 82 1.48 4.65 -8.49
N LEU A 83 0.15 4.53 -8.34
CA LEU A 83 -0.57 5.24 -7.29
C LEU A 83 -0.13 4.81 -5.88
N ALA A 84 0.04 3.50 -5.66
CA ALA A 84 0.52 2.99 -4.38
C ALA A 84 1.93 3.50 -4.04
N ILE A 85 2.83 3.57 -5.03
CA ILE A 85 4.17 4.14 -4.89
C ILE A 85 4.11 5.61 -4.46
N GLU A 86 3.32 6.44 -5.13
CA GLU A 86 3.23 7.86 -4.78
C GLU A 86 2.65 8.07 -3.39
N ALA A 87 1.50 7.44 -3.11
CA ALA A 87 0.74 7.67 -1.90
C ALA A 87 1.36 7.04 -0.66
N SER A 88 2.06 5.90 -0.80
CA SER A 88 2.57 5.10 0.33
C SER A 88 4.08 5.27 0.53
N ILE A 89 4.81 5.70 -0.50
CA ILE A 89 6.27 5.79 -0.45
C ILE A 89 6.76 7.20 -0.76
N VAL A 90 6.58 7.71 -1.98
CA VAL A 90 7.26 8.94 -2.42
C VAL A 90 6.84 10.15 -1.60
N GLU A 91 5.54 10.39 -1.40
CA GLU A 91 5.08 11.54 -0.61
C GLU A 91 5.27 11.34 0.90
N PRO A 92 5.03 10.15 1.49
CA PRO A 92 5.36 9.92 2.90
C PRO A 92 6.85 10.04 3.21
N SER A 93 7.73 9.46 2.40
CA SER A 93 9.19 9.52 2.60
C SER A 93 9.75 10.93 2.47
N LEU A 94 9.23 11.76 1.55
CA LEU A 94 9.59 13.18 1.47
C LEU A 94 9.27 13.93 2.77
N ARG A 95 8.12 13.62 3.39
CA ARG A 95 7.70 14.24 4.66
C ARG A 95 8.49 13.69 5.85
N ALA A 96 8.77 12.39 5.84
CA ALA A 96 9.49 11.72 6.94
C ALA A 96 10.99 12.04 6.93
N PHE A 97 11.60 12.16 5.75
CA PHE A 97 13.05 12.31 5.54
C PHE A 97 13.37 13.49 4.63
N PRO A 98 12.99 14.73 4.98
CA PRO A 98 13.19 15.89 4.10
C PRO A 98 14.65 16.12 3.71
N GLU A 99 15.59 15.87 4.62
CA GLU A 99 17.03 16.00 4.37
C GLU A 99 17.52 15.04 3.27
N TYR A 100 17.04 13.78 3.25
CA TYR A 100 17.38 12.80 2.21
C TYR A 100 17.04 13.31 0.79
N TYR A 101 16.00 14.13 0.67
CA TYR A 101 15.57 14.74 -0.60
C TYR A 101 16.24 16.06 -0.91
N ASN A 102 16.69 16.81 0.10
CA ASN A 102 17.07 18.22 0.00
C ASN A 102 18.50 18.50 0.50
N HIS A 103 19.46 17.71 0.04
CA HIS A 103 20.90 18.00 0.19
C HIS A 103 21.37 18.90 -0.97
N ASP A 104 20.97 20.17 -1.01
CA ASP A 104 21.38 21.20 -1.99
C ASP A 104 20.62 21.25 -3.34
N HIS A 105 19.54 20.49 -3.49
CA HIS A 105 18.74 20.46 -4.74
C HIS A 105 17.24 20.42 -4.46
N ALA A 106 16.44 20.90 -5.41
CA ALA A 106 14.99 20.75 -5.37
C ALA A 106 14.60 19.26 -5.13
N PRO A 107 13.68 18.96 -4.19
CA PRO A 107 13.33 17.60 -3.77
C PRO A 107 12.85 16.72 -4.93
N GLU A 108 12.35 17.34 -6.00
CA GLU A 108 11.99 16.69 -7.25
C GLU A 108 13.14 15.85 -7.80
N ARG A 109 14.39 16.33 -7.79
CA ARG A 109 15.52 15.59 -8.39
C ARG A 109 15.69 14.22 -7.74
N LYS A 110 15.75 14.18 -6.41
CA LYS A 110 15.87 12.91 -5.67
C LYS A 110 14.60 12.06 -5.80
N ALA A 111 13.42 12.69 -5.80
CA ALA A 111 12.17 11.98 -6.02
C ALA A 111 12.10 11.27 -7.39
N ARG A 112 12.71 11.82 -8.44
CA ARG A 112 12.81 11.13 -9.74
C ARG A 112 13.63 9.84 -9.64
N THR A 113 14.75 9.87 -8.91
CA THR A 113 15.56 8.67 -8.65
C THR A 113 14.77 7.62 -7.87
N VAL A 114 14.08 8.04 -6.81
CA VAL A 114 13.23 7.16 -5.99
C VAL A 114 12.12 6.52 -6.83
N ARG A 115 11.38 7.33 -7.62
CA ARG A 115 10.34 6.85 -8.54
C ARG A 115 10.88 5.82 -9.53
N GLY A 116 12.03 6.10 -10.15
CA GLY A 116 12.67 5.20 -11.11
C GLY A 116 13.06 3.87 -10.48
N ALA A 117 13.68 3.90 -9.30
CA ALA A 117 14.05 2.68 -8.57
C ALA A 117 12.81 1.86 -8.17
N LEU A 118 11.77 2.50 -7.66
CA LEU A 118 10.53 1.83 -7.25
C LEU A 118 9.78 1.24 -8.45
N LEU A 119 9.66 1.98 -9.55
CA LEU A 119 9.04 1.47 -10.78
C LEU A 119 9.80 0.25 -11.30
N ARG A 120 11.13 0.31 -11.37
CA ARG A 120 11.95 -0.81 -11.81
C ARG A 120 11.71 -2.05 -10.94
N LYS A 121 11.78 -1.90 -9.62
CA LYS A 121 11.49 -2.99 -8.67
C LYS A 121 10.10 -3.58 -8.86
N THR A 122 9.10 -2.74 -9.09
CA THR A 122 7.74 -3.20 -9.38
C THR A 122 7.67 -3.97 -10.69
N THR A 123 8.24 -3.44 -11.78
CA THR A 123 8.18 -4.08 -13.10
C THR A 123 8.99 -5.37 -13.17
N GLU A 124 10.18 -5.40 -12.58
CA GLU A 124 11.01 -6.61 -12.48
C GLU A 124 10.39 -7.62 -11.52
N GLY A 125 9.83 -7.14 -10.40
CA GLY A 125 9.08 -7.97 -9.45
C GLY A 125 7.86 -8.65 -10.07
N PHE A 126 7.22 -8.05 -11.07
CA PHE A 126 6.17 -8.72 -11.84
C PHE A 126 6.69 -9.86 -12.71
N VAL A 127 7.89 -9.71 -13.28
CA VAL A 127 8.53 -10.73 -14.12
C VAL A 127 9.00 -11.90 -13.27
N THR A 128 9.58 -11.64 -12.10
CA THR A 128 10.06 -12.69 -11.18
C THR A 128 8.97 -13.28 -10.29
N GLY A 129 7.80 -12.65 -10.23
CA GLY A 129 6.69 -13.05 -9.34
C GLY A 129 6.84 -12.59 -7.89
N ALA A 130 7.88 -11.78 -7.58
CA ALA A 130 8.09 -11.18 -6.26
C ALA A 130 7.05 -10.09 -5.93
N VAL A 131 6.47 -9.44 -6.94
CA VAL A 131 5.37 -8.47 -6.76
C VAL A 131 4.08 -9.08 -7.32
N GLN A 132 3.14 -9.33 -6.43
CA GLN A 132 1.84 -9.94 -6.71
C GLN A 132 0.68 -9.02 -6.34
N SER A 133 0.92 -8.11 -5.40
CA SER A 133 -0.11 -7.20 -4.88
C SER A 133 0.47 -5.82 -4.57
N ARG A 134 -0.33 -4.79 -4.83
CA ARG A 134 -0.03 -3.42 -4.39
C ARG A 134 0.06 -3.29 -2.87
N GLU A 135 -0.48 -4.24 -2.11
CA GLU A 135 -0.38 -4.20 -0.65
C GLU A 135 1.07 -4.39 -0.18
N GLN A 136 1.91 -5.11 -0.93
CA GLN A 136 3.36 -5.22 -0.62
C GLN A 136 4.05 -3.84 -0.63
N ILE A 137 3.59 -2.92 -1.50
CA ILE A 137 4.06 -1.53 -1.55
C ILE A 137 3.52 -0.71 -0.37
N ARG A 138 2.31 -1.02 0.11
CA ARG A 138 1.69 -0.31 1.24
C ARG A 138 2.23 -0.78 2.58
N GLU A 139 2.66 -2.02 2.69
CA GLU A 139 3.22 -2.61 3.92
C GLU A 139 4.53 -1.97 4.36
N ILE A 140 5.22 -1.22 3.49
CA ILE A 140 6.44 -0.48 3.86
C ILE A 140 6.16 0.91 4.46
N THR A 141 4.90 1.36 4.47
CA THR A 141 4.48 2.66 5.05
C THR A 141 4.95 2.89 6.50
N PRO A 142 5.08 1.86 7.38
CA PRO A 142 5.58 2.06 8.74
C PRO A 142 6.94 2.78 8.84
N LEU A 143 7.79 2.71 7.80
CA LEU A 143 9.06 3.46 7.74
C LEU A 143 8.86 4.98 7.80
N PHE A 144 7.72 5.48 7.35
CA PHE A 144 7.46 6.90 7.14
C PHE A 144 6.52 7.49 8.21
N LEU A 145 6.29 6.76 9.30
CA LEU A 145 5.41 7.23 10.37
C LEU A 145 5.98 8.52 10.99
N PRO A 146 5.19 9.61 11.07
CA PRO A 146 5.69 10.88 11.62
C PRO A 146 6.03 10.77 13.11
N THR A 147 5.39 9.83 13.81
CA THR A 147 5.53 9.57 15.24
C THR A 147 6.79 8.79 15.62
N LEU A 148 7.62 8.36 14.66
CA LEU A 148 8.84 7.63 14.98
C LEU A 148 9.81 8.50 15.80
N PRO A 149 10.36 8.01 16.92
CA PRO A 149 11.47 8.62 17.61
C PRO A 149 12.67 8.85 16.68
N LEU A 150 13.49 9.86 16.98
CA LEU A 150 14.62 10.25 16.11
C LEU A 150 15.59 9.10 15.81
N ALA A 151 15.89 8.26 16.80
CA ALA A 151 16.75 7.08 16.61
C ALA A 151 16.14 6.08 15.60
N GLN A 152 14.84 5.81 15.71
CA GLN A 152 14.12 4.94 14.78
C GLN A 152 14.01 5.58 13.38
N LYS A 153 13.83 6.91 13.28
CA LYS A 153 13.85 7.63 11.99
C LYS A 153 15.18 7.47 11.25
N ARG A 154 16.31 7.50 11.95
CA ARG A 154 17.63 7.26 11.33
C ARG A 154 17.75 5.84 10.78
N VAL A 155 17.30 4.84 11.53
CA VAL A 155 17.27 3.44 11.06
C VAL A 155 16.32 3.31 9.86
N ALA A 156 15.13 3.89 9.93
CA ALA A 156 14.15 3.86 8.85
C ALA A 156 14.66 4.52 7.56
N GLN A 157 15.34 5.67 7.68
CA GLN A 157 15.98 6.35 6.55
C GLN A 157 17.10 5.50 5.94
N SER A 158 17.93 4.85 6.76
CA SER A 158 18.98 3.94 6.27
C SER A 158 18.37 2.76 5.50
N LEU A 159 17.35 2.12 6.06
CA LEU A 159 16.63 1.02 5.41
C LEU A 159 16.04 1.44 4.06
N PHE A 160 15.39 2.60 4.03
CA PHE A 160 14.82 3.16 2.81
C PHE A 160 15.90 3.49 1.77
N GLN A 161 16.99 4.13 2.18
CA GLN A 161 18.10 4.45 1.29
C GLN A 161 18.75 3.20 0.69
N ASP A 162 18.98 2.18 1.52
CA ASP A 162 19.54 0.90 1.06
C ASP A 162 18.59 0.20 0.09
N PHE A 163 17.28 0.23 0.37
CA PHE A 163 16.26 -0.30 -0.53
C PHE A 163 16.26 0.40 -1.90
N ILE A 164 16.32 1.72 -1.93
CA ILE A 164 16.36 2.48 -3.19
C ILE A 164 17.67 2.24 -3.97
N ARG A 165 18.79 1.98 -3.28
CA ARG A 165 20.10 1.80 -3.91
C ARG A 165 20.35 0.39 -4.44
N LYS A 166 19.95 -0.65 -3.71
CA LYS A 166 20.24 -2.05 -4.05
C LYS A 166 19.18 -2.57 -5.01
N GLU A 167 19.52 -2.81 -6.26
CA GLU A 167 18.55 -3.15 -7.31
C GLU A 167 17.82 -4.47 -7.00
N GLU A 168 18.54 -5.47 -6.51
CA GLU A 168 18.08 -6.82 -6.19
C GLU A 168 17.01 -6.89 -5.10
N LYS A 169 16.99 -5.90 -4.18
CA LYS A 169 16.14 -5.93 -2.99
C LYS A 169 14.67 -5.65 -3.34
N GLN A 170 13.76 -6.54 -2.95
CA GLN A 170 12.32 -6.43 -3.19
C GLN A 170 11.56 -5.87 -1.97
N PHE A 171 10.25 -5.60 -2.17
CA PHE A 171 9.40 -5.04 -1.11
C PHE A 171 9.32 -5.94 0.12
N ASP A 172 9.24 -7.26 -0.07
CA ASP A 172 9.16 -8.24 1.03
C ASP A 172 10.49 -8.34 1.81
N ASP A 173 11.63 -8.15 1.14
CA ASP A 173 12.93 -8.08 1.82
C ASP A 173 12.99 -6.85 2.72
N LEU A 174 12.55 -5.70 2.21
CA LEU A 174 12.46 -4.48 3.01
C LEU A 174 11.49 -4.67 4.19
N ARG A 175 10.32 -5.27 3.96
CA ARG A 175 9.35 -5.59 5.02
C ARG A 175 9.97 -6.45 6.12
N SER A 176 10.73 -7.47 5.73
CA SER A 176 11.43 -8.36 6.67
C SER A 176 12.47 -7.59 7.49
N GLU A 177 13.25 -6.70 6.85
CA GLU A 177 14.20 -5.86 7.56
C GLU A 177 13.54 -4.83 8.50
N ILE A 178 12.36 -4.29 8.13
CA ILE A 178 11.57 -3.43 9.03
C ILE A 178 11.16 -4.24 10.26
N ALA A 179 10.64 -5.46 10.08
CA ALA A 179 10.20 -6.31 11.19
C ALA A 179 11.35 -6.67 12.15
N VAL A 180 12.57 -6.83 11.63
CA VAL A 180 13.76 -7.14 12.45
C VAL A 180 14.33 -5.91 13.14
N ARG A 181 14.46 -4.77 12.44
CA ARG A 181 15.19 -3.60 12.94
C ARG A 181 14.31 -2.53 13.57
N LEU A 182 13.00 -2.58 13.31
CA LEU A 182 11.98 -1.69 13.84
C LEU A 182 10.74 -2.52 14.25
N PRO A 183 10.89 -3.54 15.12
CA PRO A 183 9.77 -4.42 15.48
C PRO A 183 8.58 -3.65 16.06
N GLU A 184 8.82 -2.54 16.75
CA GLU A 184 7.78 -1.71 17.39
C GLU A 184 6.89 -0.98 16.40
N VAL A 185 7.33 -0.79 15.14
CA VAL A 185 6.52 -0.15 14.09
C VAL A 185 5.67 -1.15 13.32
N VAL A 186 6.02 -2.44 13.41
CA VAL A 186 5.30 -3.56 12.79
C VAL A 186 4.33 -4.21 13.79
N GLN A 187 4.63 -4.13 15.09
CA GLN A 187 3.66 -4.52 16.13
C GLN A 187 2.42 -3.64 15.99
N GLU A 188 1.30 -4.26 15.57
CA GLU A 188 0.00 -3.62 15.54
C GLU A 188 -0.28 -3.01 16.91
N LYS A 189 -0.40 -1.67 16.96
CA LYS A 189 -1.02 -1.03 18.12
C LYS A 189 -2.36 -1.71 18.36
N ALA A 190 -2.63 -2.06 19.62
CA ALA A 190 -3.90 -2.65 20.01
C ALA A 190 -5.06 -1.88 19.35
N PRO A 191 -6.05 -2.58 18.76
CA PRO A 191 -7.17 -1.91 18.11
C PRO A 191 -7.85 -0.95 19.10
N PRO A 192 -8.33 0.22 18.66
CA PRO A 192 -9.08 1.11 19.55
C PRO A 192 -10.27 0.35 20.14
N PRO A 193 -10.67 0.62 21.40
CA PRO A 193 -11.66 -0.18 22.12
C PRO A 193 -12.94 -0.43 21.33
N GLY A 194 -13.47 0.57 20.63
CA GLY A 194 -14.66 0.42 19.79
C GLY A 194 -14.50 -0.61 18.66
N ARG A 195 -13.33 -0.67 18.01
CA ARG A 195 -13.06 -1.66 16.95
C ARG A 195 -12.93 -3.07 17.53
N LEU A 196 -12.34 -3.20 18.73
CA LEU A 196 -12.27 -4.47 19.45
C LEU A 196 -13.67 -4.96 19.83
N ILE A 197 -14.52 -4.07 20.38
CA ILE A 197 -15.92 -4.38 20.73
C ILE A 197 -16.68 -4.89 19.50
N SER A 198 -16.66 -4.15 18.39
CA SER A 198 -17.37 -4.57 17.18
C SER A 198 -16.87 -5.91 16.63
N SER A 199 -15.56 -6.18 16.75
CA SER A 199 -14.97 -7.45 16.31
C SER A 199 -15.37 -8.62 17.21
N VAL A 200 -15.46 -8.40 18.52
CA VAL A 200 -15.97 -9.39 19.48
C VAL A 200 -17.44 -9.67 19.22
N GLU A 201 -18.28 -8.64 19.07
CA GLU A 201 -19.72 -8.81 18.77
C GLU A 201 -19.95 -9.57 17.46
N ALA A 202 -19.24 -9.22 16.40
CA ALA A 202 -19.35 -9.90 15.10
C ALA A 202 -18.91 -11.37 15.20
N LEU A 203 -17.85 -11.67 15.95
CA LEU A 203 -17.37 -13.02 16.15
C LEU A 203 -18.37 -13.84 16.97
N THR A 204 -18.93 -13.27 18.05
CA THR A 204 -19.98 -13.90 18.86
C THR A 204 -21.19 -14.25 17.99
N GLN A 205 -21.70 -13.32 17.19
CA GLN A 205 -22.81 -13.59 16.27
C GLN A 205 -22.48 -14.69 15.26
N THR A 206 -21.23 -14.74 14.79
CA THR A 206 -20.77 -15.77 13.85
C THR A 206 -20.77 -17.15 14.51
N ILE A 207 -20.28 -17.24 15.76
CA ILE A 207 -20.25 -18.48 16.53
C ILE A 207 -21.68 -18.94 16.85
N ASP A 208 -22.55 -18.04 17.30
CA ASP A 208 -23.94 -18.34 17.66
C ASP A 208 -24.75 -18.86 16.46
N ARG A 209 -24.46 -18.37 15.26
CA ARG A 209 -25.12 -18.80 14.02
C ARG A 209 -24.50 -20.07 13.42
N TYR A 210 -23.34 -20.50 13.90
CA TYR A 210 -22.64 -21.63 13.30
C TYR A 210 -23.31 -22.96 13.66
N GLN A 211 -23.88 -23.64 12.67
CA GLN A 211 -24.47 -24.96 12.85
C GLN A 211 -23.46 -26.06 12.54
N LEU A 212 -23.32 -27.06 13.43
CA LEU A 212 -22.42 -28.20 13.24
C LEU A 212 -22.75 -29.02 11.98
N SER A 213 -24.01 -29.01 11.53
CA SER A 213 -24.47 -29.60 10.27
C SER A 213 -23.76 -29.01 9.04
N HIS A 214 -23.27 -27.76 9.10
CA HIS A 214 -22.44 -27.20 8.03
C HIS A 214 -21.09 -27.89 7.91
N LEU A 215 -20.51 -28.34 9.02
CA LEU A 215 -19.23 -29.04 9.05
C LEU A 215 -19.38 -30.47 8.50
N GLU A 216 -20.53 -31.09 8.74
CA GLU A 216 -20.89 -32.41 8.20
C GLU A 216 -21.10 -32.38 6.68
N SER A 217 -21.77 -31.33 6.17
CA SER A 217 -22.04 -31.15 4.74
C SER A 217 -20.85 -30.63 3.94
N SER A 218 -19.98 -29.82 4.53
CA SER A 218 -18.84 -29.19 3.83
C SER A 218 -17.58 -30.06 3.82
N VAL A 219 -17.45 -31.03 4.72
CA VAL A 219 -16.29 -31.92 4.82
C VAL A 219 -16.76 -33.39 4.78
N PRO A 220 -16.78 -34.02 3.59
CA PRO A 220 -17.35 -35.36 3.41
C PRO A 220 -16.46 -36.48 3.98
N ARG A 221 -15.14 -36.27 4.09
CA ARG A 221 -14.21 -37.27 4.64
C ARG A 221 -14.18 -37.23 6.16
N GLU A 222 -14.56 -38.32 6.80
CA GLU A 222 -14.68 -38.44 8.26
C GLU A 222 -13.39 -38.13 9.02
N GLN A 223 -12.24 -38.65 8.59
CA GLN A 223 -10.94 -38.33 9.21
C GLN A 223 -10.60 -36.83 9.14
N THR A 224 -10.95 -36.16 8.04
CA THR A 224 -10.72 -34.71 7.88
C THR A 224 -11.70 -33.93 8.73
N ARG A 225 -12.97 -34.37 8.80
CA ARG A 225 -14.01 -33.78 9.65
C ARG A 225 -13.61 -33.80 11.12
N SER A 226 -13.15 -34.94 11.63
CA SER A 226 -12.69 -35.09 13.02
C SER A 226 -11.44 -34.26 13.32
N ARG A 227 -10.59 -33.98 12.33
CA ARG A 227 -9.46 -33.04 12.49
C ARG A 227 -9.97 -31.60 12.58
N VAL A 228 -10.80 -31.16 11.63
CA VAL A 228 -11.36 -29.80 11.61
C VAL A 228 -12.19 -29.52 12.87
N GLN A 229 -12.96 -30.49 13.35
CA GLN A 229 -13.71 -30.36 14.60
C GLN A 229 -12.81 -30.16 15.82
N ARG A 230 -11.69 -30.91 15.91
CA ARG A 230 -10.69 -30.70 16.96
C ARG A 230 -10.02 -29.34 16.85
N ASP A 231 -9.68 -28.90 15.65
CA ASP A 231 -9.07 -27.59 15.41
C ASP A 231 -10.03 -26.45 15.78
N LEU A 232 -11.31 -26.58 15.45
CA LEU A 232 -12.36 -25.65 15.85
C LEU A 232 -12.53 -25.61 17.37
N GLN A 233 -12.61 -26.77 18.04
CA GLN A 233 -12.66 -26.84 19.50
C GLN A 233 -11.44 -26.18 20.16
N ASN A 234 -10.24 -26.42 19.63
CA ASN A 234 -9.02 -25.81 20.12
C ASN A 234 -9.02 -24.29 19.92
N GLY A 235 -9.49 -23.80 18.77
CA GLY A 235 -9.66 -22.38 18.47
C GLY A 235 -10.62 -21.70 19.45
N LEU A 236 -11.79 -22.30 19.69
CA LEU A 236 -12.79 -21.80 20.65
C LEU A 236 -12.24 -21.77 22.09
N ARG A 237 -11.52 -22.82 22.52
CA ARG A 237 -10.88 -22.85 23.85
C ARG A 237 -9.84 -21.75 24.02
N ARG A 238 -9.01 -21.51 23.00
CA ARG A 238 -8.02 -20.42 23.02
C ARG A 238 -8.70 -19.05 23.08
N LEU A 239 -9.75 -18.85 22.30
CA LEU A 239 -10.55 -17.62 22.34
C LEU A 239 -11.11 -17.37 23.74
N ALA A 240 -11.75 -18.37 24.36
CA ALA A 240 -12.34 -18.26 25.69
C ALA A 240 -11.29 -17.94 26.78
N LEU A 241 -10.11 -18.57 26.71
CA LEU A 241 -9.01 -18.29 27.64
C LEU A 241 -8.49 -16.86 27.49
N SER A 242 -8.29 -16.40 26.26
CA SER A 242 -7.86 -15.02 25.98
C SER A 242 -8.88 -13.99 26.44
N ALA A 243 -10.17 -14.24 26.18
CA ALA A 243 -11.27 -13.38 26.63
C ALA A 243 -11.32 -13.29 28.17
N ARG A 244 -11.24 -14.43 28.87
CA ARG A 244 -11.20 -14.46 30.35
C ARG A 244 -10.04 -13.65 30.92
N ARG A 245 -8.83 -13.81 30.36
CA ARG A 245 -7.65 -13.04 30.79
C ARG A 245 -7.85 -11.54 30.58
N LEU A 246 -8.52 -11.14 29.50
CA LEU A 246 -8.82 -9.73 29.25
C LEU A 246 -9.85 -9.20 30.26
N CYS A 247 -10.92 -9.93 30.55
CA CYS A 247 -11.89 -9.56 31.58
C CYS A 247 -11.24 -9.39 32.96
N GLN A 248 -10.41 -10.36 33.38
CA GLN A 248 -9.67 -10.27 34.64
C GLN A 248 -8.78 -9.03 34.75
N ARG A 249 -8.24 -8.56 33.62
CA ARG A 249 -7.43 -7.33 33.56
C ARG A 249 -8.27 -6.05 33.52
N LEU A 250 -9.53 -6.13 33.14
CA LEU A 250 -10.47 -5.00 33.17
C LEU A 250 -11.11 -4.85 34.56
N ASP A 251 -11.21 -5.95 35.31
CA ASP A 251 -11.75 -6.00 36.67
C ASP A 251 -10.70 -5.68 37.77
N ALA A 252 -9.43 -5.49 37.38
CA ALA A 252 -8.29 -5.19 38.25
C ALA A 252 -7.90 -3.71 38.22
#